data_AF-A0A1Y2EFY9-F1
#
_entry.id   AF-A0A1Y2EFY9-F1
#
_cell.length_a   1.000
_cell.length_b   1.000
_cell.length_c   1.000
_cell.angle_alpha   90.00
_cell.angle_beta   90.00
_cell.angle_gamma   90.00
#
_symmetry.space_group_name_H-M   'P 1'
#
loop_
_entity.id
_entity.type
_entity.pdbx_description
1 polymer ?
#
loop_
_entity_poly.entity_id
_entity_poly.type
_entity_poly.pdbx_seq_one_letter_code
_entity_poly.pdbx_strand_id
1 'polypeptide(L)'
;MDVSPLALARVIIPQIPNIICVAFLALLHLSTTSPLQDTLTQILVAITRPILGTPACIARSQRQTRFDLPIRGPIWVSKVTLPRPTDENLLLEPNGARSATLCVKDGKVMGIMEAVRAAIKVLGDGRETFTEPELVDVEAEWNAFRSNARWWSARPNISEREQYNKMMEDVGNDGPTVLYFHGGAFVLMDPSTHRLFTTRLAYLSRSRCFSIRFRMAPEHPFPASLSDCLVAYLYLLSPSPSAYHSPIPASRIVLAGDSSGAALATSLTLLLLTLKNKLDLTHLRFNGKVVPLALPAGLATLHPYLDVARSLPSVTRNCEYDIITPPGNWPSPLFPADDLWPSNPPRVETYCNAVSVIHPLVSPVAAPKECWRSCPPVYVAVGWEALQDEISVWARRVYQADDTNVVVFDGYMGQPHCFQFLAPWTCVSKRCFGNWAGFCRGVVECEGVQQAEESGIDITTTALSQAVEHGLANSIKHRVHFLKRILASSKSRPRAMPIKRVPYGTWATRHLQTHHIKFENLAMADDRRVNMTRCDDATVQRCLKAHRDWRVRLEEQILLEWNDIVGYASHNDADDDPEIRKKVHTKEIESRVWKWWDKVGKGITSNPTMYG
;
A
#
# COMPACT_ATOMS: atom_id res chain seq x y z
N MET A 1 -6.99 16.11 -10.61
CA MET A 1 -6.38 15.99 -11.95
C MET A 1 -7.45 16.16 -13.01
N ASP A 2 -7.32 17.12 -13.93
CA ASP A 2 -8.18 17.24 -15.11
C ASP A 2 -7.48 16.58 -16.31
N VAL A 3 -7.96 15.41 -16.73
CA VAL A 3 -7.37 14.62 -17.83
C VAL A 3 -8.04 14.85 -19.18
N SER A 4 -8.88 15.89 -19.31
CA SER A 4 -9.45 16.23 -20.62
C SER A 4 -8.34 16.59 -21.62
N PRO A 5 -8.51 16.31 -22.93
CA PRO A 5 -7.47 16.61 -23.92
C PRO A 5 -7.01 18.07 -23.90
N LEU A 6 -7.94 19.01 -23.68
CA LEU A 6 -7.65 20.43 -23.56
C LEU A 6 -6.88 20.77 -22.27
N ALA A 7 -7.24 20.16 -21.13
CA ALA A 7 -6.52 20.36 -19.88
C ALA A 7 -5.10 19.78 -19.95
N LEU A 8 -4.95 18.57 -20.50
CA LEU A 8 -3.64 17.95 -20.76
C LEU A 8 -2.80 18.84 -21.68
N ALA A 9 -3.36 19.36 -22.77
CA ALA A 9 -2.65 20.31 -23.63
C ALA A 9 -2.21 21.56 -22.87
N ARG A 10 -3.09 22.15 -22.05
CA ARG A 10 -2.77 23.33 -21.22
C ARG A 10 -1.68 23.07 -20.19
N VAL A 11 -1.58 21.86 -19.65
CA VAL A 11 -0.54 21.49 -18.67
C VAL A 11 0.77 21.10 -19.36
N ILE A 12 0.72 20.35 -20.46
CA ILE A 12 1.90 19.78 -21.12
C ILE A 12 2.57 20.77 -22.06
N ILE A 13 1.83 21.57 -22.83
CA ILE A 13 2.42 22.50 -23.82
C ILE A 13 3.41 23.47 -23.15
N PRO A 14 3.10 24.13 -22.02
CA PRO A 14 4.06 24.98 -21.33
C PRO A 14 5.28 24.25 -20.79
N GLN A 15 5.18 22.92 -20.57
CA GLN A 15 6.27 22.09 -20.06
C GLN A 15 7.18 21.54 -21.16
N ILE A 16 6.84 21.70 -22.44
CA ILE A 16 7.65 21.19 -23.57
C ILE A 16 9.12 21.62 -23.49
N PRO A 17 9.48 22.90 -23.23
CA PRO A 17 10.88 23.29 -23.11
C PRO A 17 11.62 22.56 -21.98
N ASN A 18 10.94 22.37 -20.84
CA ASN A 18 11.49 21.63 -19.71
C ASN A 18 11.67 20.14 -20.04
N ILE A 19 10.67 19.50 -20.68
CA ILE A 19 10.75 18.10 -21.12
C ILE A 19 11.91 17.90 -22.11
N ILE A 20 12.10 18.83 -23.07
CA ILE A 20 13.23 18.80 -24.02
C ILE A 20 14.56 18.94 -23.27
N CYS A 21 14.64 19.86 -22.31
CA CYS A 21 15.84 20.04 -21.48
C CYS A 21 16.18 18.78 -20.69
N VAL A 22 15.19 18.18 -20.02
CA VAL A 22 15.34 16.90 -19.29
C VAL A 22 15.81 15.80 -20.24
N ALA A 23 15.19 15.66 -21.41
CA ALA A 23 15.60 14.67 -22.40
C ALA A 23 17.05 14.88 -22.86
N PHE A 24 17.45 16.11 -23.15
CA PHE A 24 18.80 16.44 -23.59
C PHE A 24 19.84 16.14 -22.49
N LEU A 25 19.59 16.60 -21.26
CA LEU A 25 20.48 16.35 -20.13
C LEU A 25 20.58 14.85 -19.81
N ALA A 26 19.47 14.12 -19.85
CA ALA A 26 19.43 12.69 -19.59
C ALA A 26 20.17 11.88 -20.67
N LEU A 27 20.03 12.25 -21.96
CA LEU A 27 20.76 11.61 -23.06
C LEU A 27 22.28 11.81 -22.94
N LEU A 28 22.69 13.00 -22.49
CA LEU A 28 24.10 13.33 -22.28
C LEU A 28 24.65 12.84 -20.93
N HIS A 29 23.85 12.16 -20.11
CA HIS A 29 24.20 11.73 -18.75
C HIS A 29 24.62 12.91 -17.84
N LEU A 30 24.04 14.09 -18.07
CA LEU A 30 24.32 15.32 -17.34
C LEU A 30 23.24 15.65 -16.28
N SER A 31 22.10 14.95 -16.27
CA SER A 31 21.10 15.14 -15.21
C SER A 31 21.55 14.48 -13.90
N THR A 32 21.15 15.03 -12.77
CA THR A 32 21.50 14.49 -11.43
C THR A 32 21.00 13.06 -11.23
N THR A 33 19.91 12.70 -11.90
CA THR A 33 19.29 11.37 -11.80
C THR A 33 19.79 10.38 -12.85
N SER A 34 20.57 10.80 -13.85
CA SER A 34 21.11 9.92 -14.92
C SER A 34 21.88 8.68 -14.45
N PRO A 35 22.59 8.68 -13.30
CA PRO A 35 23.23 7.46 -12.81
C PRO A 35 22.25 6.34 -12.44
N LEU A 36 20.96 6.66 -12.22
CA LEU A 36 19.99 5.79 -11.55
C LEU A 36 18.65 5.68 -12.31
N GLN A 37 18.31 6.67 -13.14
CA GLN A 37 17.14 6.67 -14.01
C GLN A 37 17.53 6.72 -15.48
N ASP A 38 16.95 5.82 -16.28
CA ASP A 38 17.07 5.89 -17.73
C ASP A 38 16.33 7.11 -18.29
N THR A 39 16.75 7.54 -19.48
CA THR A 39 16.20 8.72 -20.17
C THR A 39 14.67 8.69 -20.31
N LEU A 40 14.09 7.52 -20.61
CA LEU A 40 12.64 7.42 -20.80
C LEU A 40 11.91 7.62 -19.48
N THR A 41 12.40 7.03 -18.39
CA THR A 41 11.87 7.24 -17.04
C THR A 41 11.91 8.72 -16.64
N GLN A 42 13.02 9.42 -16.87
CA GLN A 42 13.12 10.85 -16.56
C GLN A 42 12.12 11.70 -17.36
N ILE A 43 11.91 11.39 -18.65
CA ILE A 43 10.90 12.06 -19.49
C ILE A 43 9.49 11.79 -18.96
N LEU A 44 9.18 10.53 -18.61
CA LEU A 44 7.87 10.17 -18.04
C LEU A 44 7.61 10.94 -16.74
N VAL A 45 8.60 11.04 -15.86
CA VAL A 45 8.50 11.82 -14.63
C VAL A 45 8.22 13.30 -14.92
N ALA A 46 8.95 13.90 -15.87
CA ALA A 46 8.77 15.29 -16.27
C ALA A 46 7.39 15.58 -16.89
N ILE A 47 6.78 14.60 -17.57
CA ILE A 47 5.43 14.71 -18.15
C ILE A 47 4.34 14.48 -17.10
N THR A 48 4.49 13.42 -16.29
CA THR A 48 3.43 12.93 -15.40
C THR A 48 3.31 13.76 -14.11
N ARG A 49 4.42 14.24 -13.55
CA ARG A 49 4.39 15.02 -12.30
C ARG A 49 3.53 16.30 -12.41
N PRO A 50 3.64 17.13 -13.46
CA PRO A 50 2.76 18.29 -13.63
C PRO A 50 1.27 17.92 -13.76
N ILE A 51 0.95 16.80 -14.41
CA ILE A 51 -0.43 16.33 -14.59
C ILE A 51 -1.05 15.95 -13.24
N LEU A 52 -0.32 15.18 -12.43
CA LEU A 52 -0.73 14.79 -11.07
C LEU A 52 -0.78 15.98 -10.11
N GLY A 53 0.18 16.90 -10.25
CA GLY A 53 0.32 18.08 -9.38
C GLY A 53 -0.67 19.20 -9.66
N THR A 54 -1.41 19.18 -10.77
CA THR A 54 -2.36 20.25 -11.13
C THR A 54 -3.67 20.10 -10.36
N PRO A 55 -4.03 21.08 -9.51
CA PRO A 55 -5.34 21.15 -8.86
C PRO A 55 -6.50 21.02 -9.85
N ALA A 56 -7.43 20.12 -9.58
CA ALA A 56 -8.70 20.07 -10.30
C ALA A 56 -9.83 19.69 -9.35
N CYS A 57 -11.04 20.15 -9.65
CA CYS A 57 -12.28 19.79 -8.96
C CYS A 57 -12.35 18.27 -8.78
N ILE A 58 -12.70 17.80 -7.57
CA ILE A 58 -12.72 16.37 -7.25
C ILE A 58 -13.77 15.64 -8.07
N ALA A 59 -15.00 16.18 -8.14
CA ALA A 59 -16.11 15.61 -8.89
C ALA A 59 -15.76 15.46 -10.38
N ARG A 60 -15.05 16.45 -10.93
CA ARG A 60 -14.56 16.38 -12.32
C ARG A 60 -13.51 15.30 -12.47
N SER A 61 -12.53 15.25 -11.58
CA SER A 61 -11.45 14.26 -11.60
C SER A 61 -12.02 12.84 -11.52
N GLN A 62 -12.99 12.60 -10.63
CA GLN A 62 -13.70 11.32 -10.51
C GLN A 62 -14.46 10.95 -11.78
N ARG A 63 -15.24 11.87 -12.37
CA ARG A 63 -15.98 11.58 -13.62
C ARG A 63 -15.06 11.19 -14.76
N GLN A 64 -13.91 11.86 -14.87
CA GLN A 64 -12.94 11.58 -15.94
C GLN A 64 -12.13 10.31 -15.69
N THR A 65 -11.81 10.00 -14.43
CA THR A 65 -11.01 8.81 -14.09
C THR A 65 -11.83 7.54 -13.89
N ARG A 66 -13.16 7.62 -13.81
CA ARG A 66 -14.08 6.47 -13.77
C ARG A 66 -14.70 6.12 -15.12
N PHE A 67 -14.24 6.74 -16.21
CA PHE A 67 -14.83 6.49 -17.51
C PHE A 67 -14.56 5.06 -17.98
N ASP A 68 -15.61 4.24 -18.07
CA ASP A 68 -15.49 2.84 -18.47
C ASP A 68 -15.31 2.72 -19.99
N LEU A 69 -14.05 2.53 -20.41
CA LEU A 69 -13.71 2.36 -21.82
C LEU A 69 -14.22 1.01 -22.36
N PRO A 70 -14.59 0.94 -23.65
CA PRO A 70 -14.95 -0.32 -24.29
C PRO A 70 -13.88 -1.38 -24.11
N ILE A 71 -14.30 -2.55 -23.63
CA ILE A 71 -13.42 -3.68 -23.34
C ILE A 71 -12.93 -4.28 -24.67
N ARG A 72 -11.62 -4.18 -24.91
CA ARG A 72 -10.94 -4.70 -26.10
C ARG A 72 -9.70 -5.51 -25.72
N GLY A 73 -9.39 -6.49 -26.56
CA GLY A 73 -8.19 -7.32 -26.44
C GLY A 73 -8.43 -8.69 -25.80
N PRO A 74 -7.35 -9.38 -25.39
CA PRO A 74 -7.41 -10.72 -24.83
C PRO A 74 -7.81 -10.69 -23.35
N ILE A 75 -8.98 -10.12 -23.07
CA ILE A 75 -9.50 -9.96 -21.72
C ILE A 75 -10.91 -10.56 -21.62
N TRP A 76 -11.11 -11.36 -20.57
CA TRP A 76 -12.42 -11.67 -20.03
C TRP A 76 -12.78 -10.62 -18.98
N VAL A 77 -14.02 -10.15 -19.03
CA VAL A 77 -14.61 -9.32 -17.98
C VAL A 77 -16.02 -9.83 -17.75
N SER A 78 -16.38 -10.08 -16.49
CA SER A 78 -17.74 -10.36 -16.02
C SER A 78 -18.05 -9.42 -14.86
N LYS A 79 -19.03 -8.54 -15.04
CA LYS A 79 -19.47 -7.57 -14.05
C LYS A 79 -20.48 -8.23 -13.11
N VAL A 80 -20.38 -7.93 -11.82
CA VAL A 80 -21.27 -8.46 -10.80
C VAL A 80 -21.55 -7.42 -9.73
N THR A 81 -22.73 -7.50 -9.13
CA THR A 81 -23.10 -6.71 -7.96
C THR A 81 -23.26 -7.66 -6.79
N LEU A 82 -22.52 -7.39 -5.72
CA LEU A 82 -22.65 -8.07 -4.43
C LEU A 82 -23.81 -7.38 -3.71
N PRO A 83 -24.92 -8.09 -3.43
CA PRO A 83 -26.04 -7.49 -2.72
C PRO A 83 -25.61 -7.02 -1.33
N ARG A 84 -26.18 -5.90 -0.89
CA ARG A 84 -26.05 -5.38 0.47
C ARG A 84 -26.30 -6.51 1.48
N PRO A 85 -25.39 -6.69 2.46
CA PRO A 85 -25.61 -7.64 3.54
C PRO A 85 -26.87 -7.31 4.36
N THR A 86 -27.69 -8.32 4.65
CA THR A 86 -29.00 -8.15 5.30
C THR A 86 -28.99 -8.26 6.83
N ASP A 87 -27.82 -8.47 7.44
CA ASP A 87 -27.70 -8.91 8.84
C ASP A 87 -27.94 -7.85 9.93
N GLU A 88 -28.10 -6.57 9.59
CA GLU A 88 -28.31 -5.52 10.62
C GLU A 88 -29.67 -5.63 11.35
N ASN A 89 -30.69 -6.19 10.70
CA ASN A 89 -32.07 -6.17 11.21
C ASN A 89 -32.43 -7.36 12.12
N LEU A 90 -31.50 -8.29 12.39
CA LEU A 90 -31.80 -9.56 13.08
C LEU A 90 -31.20 -9.66 14.50
N LEU A 91 -30.66 -8.58 15.05
CA LEU A 91 -30.14 -8.51 16.43
C LEU A 91 -31.21 -8.23 17.49
N LEU A 92 -32.44 -8.70 17.27
CA LEU A 92 -33.48 -8.68 18.30
C LEU A 92 -33.32 -9.93 19.17
N GLU A 93 -32.93 -9.73 20.42
CA GLU A 93 -33.11 -10.73 21.46
C GLU A 93 -34.61 -11.09 21.57
N PRO A 94 -34.99 -12.29 22.08
CA PRO A 94 -36.39 -12.68 22.28
C PRO A 94 -37.23 -11.69 23.11
N ASN A 95 -36.57 -10.78 23.84
CA ASN A 95 -37.16 -9.72 24.66
C ASN A 95 -37.25 -8.34 23.95
N GLY A 96 -36.87 -8.25 22.67
CA GLY A 96 -36.89 -7.00 21.90
C GLY A 96 -35.70 -6.06 22.17
N ALA A 97 -34.71 -6.47 22.97
CA ALA A 97 -33.48 -5.72 23.15
C ALA A 97 -32.55 -5.88 21.94
N ARG A 98 -31.92 -4.79 21.50
CA ARG A 98 -30.83 -4.83 20.52
C ARG A 98 -29.58 -5.36 21.22
N SER A 99 -29.27 -6.64 21.04
CA SER A 99 -28.02 -7.19 21.57
C SER A 99 -26.88 -6.88 20.62
N ALA A 100 -25.89 -6.18 21.15
CA ALA A 100 -24.74 -5.72 20.39
C ALA A 100 -23.76 -6.84 20.03
N THR A 101 -23.96 -8.08 20.48
CA THR A 101 -23.05 -9.22 20.23
C THR A 101 -23.82 -10.50 20.54
N LEU A 102 -23.79 -11.49 19.64
CA LEU A 102 -24.28 -12.84 19.95
C LEU A 102 -23.13 -13.68 20.52
N CYS A 103 -23.22 -14.03 21.80
CA CYS A 103 -22.42 -15.12 22.37
C CYS A 103 -23.05 -16.44 21.92
N VAL A 104 -22.44 -17.10 20.95
CA VAL A 104 -22.81 -18.47 20.55
C VAL A 104 -22.04 -19.44 21.46
N LYS A 105 -22.53 -20.67 21.62
CA LYS A 105 -21.89 -21.71 22.47
C LYS A 105 -20.38 -21.90 22.22
N ASP A 106 -19.89 -21.48 21.05
CA ASP A 106 -18.50 -21.63 20.59
C ASP A 106 -17.78 -20.31 20.25
N GLY A 107 -18.25 -19.15 20.73
CA GLY A 107 -17.52 -17.88 20.62
C GLY A 107 -18.37 -16.63 20.39
N LYS A 108 -17.69 -15.49 20.24
CA LYS A 108 -18.27 -14.18 19.97
C LYS A 108 -18.48 -14.00 18.46
N VAL A 109 -19.70 -13.67 18.02
CA VAL A 109 -19.99 -13.38 16.61
C VAL A 109 -20.50 -11.95 16.46
N MET A 110 -19.90 -11.20 15.53
CA MET A 110 -20.23 -9.82 15.21
C MET A 110 -20.74 -9.67 13.77
N GLY A 111 -21.55 -8.64 13.54
CA GLY A 111 -21.82 -8.16 12.18
C GLY A 111 -20.64 -7.37 11.60
N ILE A 112 -20.68 -7.09 10.29
CA ILE A 112 -19.60 -6.37 9.59
C ILE A 112 -19.28 -5.02 10.21
N MET A 113 -20.27 -4.12 10.31
CA MET A 113 -20.03 -2.76 10.80
C MET A 113 -19.66 -2.72 12.28
N GLU A 114 -20.20 -3.64 13.06
CA GLU A 114 -19.83 -3.83 14.46
C GLU A 114 -18.36 -4.24 14.60
N ALA A 115 -17.91 -5.22 13.82
CA ALA A 115 -16.53 -5.68 13.80
C ALA A 115 -15.58 -4.54 13.40
N VAL A 116 -15.90 -3.78 12.34
CA VAL A 116 -15.13 -2.61 11.91
C VAL A 116 -15.06 -1.56 13.03
N ARG A 117 -16.19 -1.22 13.65
CA ARG A 117 -16.24 -0.25 14.76
C ARG A 117 -15.43 -0.71 15.96
N ALA A 118 -15.52 -1.98 16.33
CA ALA A 118 -14.75 -2.56 17.43
C ALA A 118 -13.24 -2.50 17.15
N ALA A 119 -12.82 -2.84 15.93
CA ALA A 119 -11.42 -2.75 15.52
C ALA A 119 -10.89 -1.30 15.52
N ILE A 120 -11.68 -0.34 15.03
CA ILE A 120 -11.34 1.10 15.11
C ILE A 120 -11.12 1.50 16.58
N LYS A 121 -12.05 1.15 17.46
CA LYS A 121 -11.94 1.48 18.89
C LYS A 121 -10.71 0.86 19.55
N VAL A 122 -10.35 -0.37 19.19
CA VAL A 122 -9.22 -1.10 19.79
C VAL A 122 -7.86 -0.62 19.30
N LEU A 123 -7.78 -0.19 18.04
CA LEU A 123 -6.55 0.33 17.44
C LEU A 123 -6.35 1.83 17.67
N GLY A 124 -7.44 2.54 17.93
CA GLY A 124 -7.47 3.97 18.18
C GLY A 124 -7.14 4.37 19.62
N ASP A 125 -7.11 5.68 19.83
CA ASP A 125 -6.94 6.33 21.14
C ASP A 125 -8.25 6.83 21.74
N GLY A 126 -9.38 6.61 21.06
CA GLY A 126 -10.73 6.97 21.48
C GLY A 126 -11.18 8.35 21.01
N ARG A 127 -10.33 9.12 20.33
CA ARG A 127 -10.66 10.44 19.76
C ARG A 127 -11.12 10.36 18.31
N GLU A 128 -11.11 9.17 17.71
CA GLU A 128 -11.48 8.97 16.32
C GLU A 128 -12.92 9.40 16.10
N THR A 129 -13.12 10.14 15.01
CA THR A 129 -14.46 10.49 14.53
C THR A 129 -14.58 10.00 13.10
N PHE A 130 -15.72 9.41 12.79
CA PHE A 130 -16.07 9.01 11.43
C PHE A 130 -17.58 8.97 11.30
N THR A 131 -18.08 9.16 10.08
CA THR A 131 -19.48 8.90 9.76
C THR A 131 -19.63 7.41 9.57
N GLU A 132 -20.49 6.75 10.35
CA GLU A 132 -20.74 5.33 10.19
C GLU A 132 -21.42 5.09 8.83
N PRO A 133 -20.77 4.34 7.92
CA PRO A 133 -21.32 4.11 6.60
C PRO A 133 -22.43 3.04 6.68
N GLU A 134 -23.54 3.28 5.98
CA GLU A 134 -24.48 2.21 5.68
C GLU A 134 -23.80 1.16 4.79
N LEU A 135 -24.11 -0.12 5.00
CA LEU A 135 -23.74 -1.16 4.04
C LEU A 135 -24.62 -1.02 2.80
N VAL A 136 -24.01 -1.13 1.63
CA VAL A 136 -24.67 -0.98 0.33
C VAL A 136 -24.29 -2.14 -0.58
N ASP A 137 -24.94 -2.21 -1.74
CA ASP A 137 -24.50 -3.07 -2.83
C ASP A 137 -23.09 -2.67 -3.26
N VAL A 138 -22.19 -3.64 -3.36
CA VAL A 138 -20.81 -3.41 -3.83
C VAL A 138 -20.71 -3.91 -5.27
N GLU A 139 -20.27 -3.06 -6.19
CA GLU A 139 -20.01 -3.51 -7.56
C GLU A 139 -18.59 -4.09 -7.67
N ALA A 140 -18.44 -5.09 -8.55
CA ALA A 140 -17.14 -5.69 -8.83
C ALA A 140 -17.08 -6.24 -10.26
N GLU A 141 -15.87 -6.55 -10.70
CA GLU A 141 -15.62 -7.23 -11.97
C GLU A 141 -14.68 -8.41 -11.77
N TRP A 142 -15.10 -9.57 -12.23
CA TRP A 142 -14.20 -10.69 -12.51
C TRP A 142 -13.46 -10.41 -13.80
N ASN A 143 -12.14 -10.54 -13.78
CA ASN A 143 -11.32 -10.39 -14.96
C ASN A 143 -10.19 -11.42 -15.04
N ALA A 144 -9.89 -11.86 -16.25
CA ALA A 144 -8.78 -12.76 -16.53
C ALA A 144 -8.33 -12.64 -17.99
N PHE A 145 -7.24 -13.31 -18.33
CA PHE A 145 -6.75 -13.37 -19.70
C PHE A 145 -7.64 -14.26 -20.56
N ARG A 146 -7.95 -13.80 -21.78
CA ARG A 146 -8.73 -14.56 -22.77
C ARG A 146 -7.79 -15.12 -23.83
N SER A 147 -7.51 -16.42 -23.76
CA SER A 147 -6.48 -17.08 -24.56
C SER A 147 -6.76 -17.05 -26.06
N ASN A 148 -8.02 -17.24 -26.45
CA ASN A 148 -8.46 -17.35 -27.85
C ASN A 148 -8.79 -16.00 -28.51
N ALA A 149 -8.25 -14.89 -28.02
CA ALA A 149 -8.55 -13.56 -28.52
C ALA A 149 -7.32 -12.77 -28.93
N ARG A 150 -7.50 -11.93 -29.96
CA ARG A 150 -6.48 -11.01 -30.45
C ARG A 150 -6.54 -9.68 -29.72
N TRP A 151 -5.50 -8.86 -29.85
CA TRP A 151 -5.43 -7.55 -29.18
C TRP A 151 -6.54 -6.56 -29.58
N TRP A 152 -7.19 -6.77 -30.72
CA TRP A 152 -8.32 -5.96 -31.19
C TRP A 152 -9.69 -6.62 -31.00
N SER A 153 -9.75 -7.83 -30.44
CA SER A 153 -11.02 -8.54 -30.27
C SER A 153 -11.93 -7.79 -29.30
N ALA A 154 -13.18 -7.58 -29.70
CA ALA A 154 -14.21 -7.04 -28.82
C ALA A 154 -14.54 -8.02 -27.68
N ARG A 155 -15.07 -7.50 -26.57
CA ARG A 155 -15.74 -8.32 -25.56
C ARG A 155 -16.96 -9.02 -26.20
N PRO A 156 -17.18 -10.33 -25.96
CA PRO A 156 -18.33 -11.03 -26.51
C PRO A 156 -19.63 -10.41 -26.00
N ASN A 157 -20.68 -10.38 -26.84
CA ASN A 157 -21.99 -9.90 -26.42
C ASN A 157 -22.83 -11.06 -25.85
N ILE A 158 -22.52 -11.46 -24.61
CA ILE A 158 -23.17 -12.55 -23.87
C ILE A 158 -23.46 -12.08 -22.43
N SER A 159 -24.33 -12.79 -21.71
CA SER A 159 -24.71 -12.43 -20.34
C SER A 159 -23.50 -12.44 -19.40
N GLU A 160 -23.55 -11.63 -18.33
CA GLU A 160 -22.44 -11.53 -17.37
C GLU A 160 -22.09 -12.87 -16.71
N ARG A 161 -23.09 -13.70 -16.43
CA ARG A 161 -22.89 -15.07 -15.93
C ARG A 161 -22.20 -15.96 -16.98
N GLU A 162 -22.58 -15.85 -18.25
CA GLU A 162 -21.92 -16.61 -19.32
C GLU A 162 -20.48 -16.11 -19.57
N GLN A 163 -20.21 -14.82 -19.43
CA GLN A 163 -18.83 -14.30 -19.44
C GLN A 163 -18.00 -14.96 -18.33
N TYR A 164 -18.55 -15.07 -17.12
CA TYR A 164 -17.87 -15.73 -16.00
C TYR A 164 -17.62 -17.21 -16.30
N ASN A 165 -18.63 -17.94 -16.77
CA ASN A 165 -18.50 -19.37 -17.10
C ASN A 165 -17.39 -19.60 -18.14
N LYS A 166 -17.40 -18.84 -19.24
CA LYS A 166 -16.36 -18.94 -20.29
C LYS A 166 -14.98 -18.51 -19.82
N MET A 167 -14.91 -17.52 -18.93
CA MET A 167 -13.65 -17.14 -18.29
C MET A 167 -13.10 -18.31 -17.45
N MET A 168 -13.95 -18.98 -16.69
CA MET A 168 -13.55 -20.11 -15.85
C MET A 168 -13.19 -21.36 -16.67
N GLU A 169 -13.81 -21.58 -17.82
CA GLU A 169 -13.38 -22.61 -18.79
C GLU A 169 -11.95 -22.36 -19.30
N ASP A 170 -11.57 -21.10 -19.47
CA ASP A 170 -10.25 -20.69 -20.01
C ASP A 170 -9.15 -20.68 -18.93
N VAL A 171 -9.48 -20.24 -17.72
CA VAL A 171 -8.51 -20.09 -16.60
C VAL A 171 -8.39 -21.35 -15.75
N GLY A 172 -9.47 -22.12 -15.63
CA GLY A 172 -9.58 -23.24 -14.69
C GLY A 172 -9.82 -22.82 -13.24
N ASN A 173 -10.04 -23.80 -12.37
CA ASN A 173 -10.35 -23.58 -10.96
C ASN A 173 -9.11 -23.59 -10.05
N ASP A 174 -8.00 -24.15 -10.53
CA ASP A 174 -6.80 -24.47 -9.74
C ASP A 174 -5.85 -23.28 -9.53
N GLY A 175 -6.15 -22.12 -10.11
CA GLY A 175 -5.41 -20.88 -9.88
C GLY A 175 -5.82 -20.11 -8.61
N PRO A 176 -5.02 -19.12 -8.19
CA PRO A 176 -5.42 -18.16 -7.16
C PRO A 176 -6.67 -17.37 -7.54
N THR A 177 -7.39 -16.87 -6.55
CA THR A 177 -8.29 -15.71 -6.71
C THR A 177 -7.63 -14.48 -6.12
N VAL A 178 -7.32 -13.51 -6.97
CA VAL A 178 -6.74 -12.24 -6.53
C VAL A 178 -7.88 -11.25 -6.26
N LEU A 179 -8.15 -10.95 -4.99
CA LEU A 179 -9.05 -9.85 -4.62
C LEU A 179 -8.29 -8.54 -4.77
N TYR A 180 -8.66 -7.74 -5.77
CA TYR A 180 -7.90 -6.59 -6.22
C TYR A 180 -8.57 -5.27 -5.83
N PHE A 181 -7.76 -4.35 -5.30
CA PHE A 181 -8.14 -2.99 -4.95
C PHE A 181 -7.30 -2.00 -5.77
N HIS A 182 -7.96 -1.12 -6.53
CA HIS A 182 -7.28 -0.17 -7.41
C HIS A 182 -6.69 1.03 -6.66
N GLY A 183 -5.61 1.60 -7.19
CA GLY A 183 -5.07 2.89 -6.77
C GLY A 183 -5.96 4.07 -7.13
N GLY A 184 -5.51 5.28 -6.83
CA GLY A 184 -6.27 6.52 -7.08
C GLY A 184 -6.45 7.42 -5.85
N ALA A 185 -5.56 7.31 -4.85
CA ALA A 185 -5.57 8.11 -3.63
C ALA A 185 -6.94 8.09 -2.90
N PHE A 186 -7.66 6.97 -2.94
CA PHE A 186 -9.02 6.77 -2.39
C PHE A 186 -10.14 7.61 -3.03
N VAL A 187 -9.80 8.47 -4.00
CA VAL A 187 -10.68 9.50 -4.56
C VAL A 187 -10.89 9.33 -6.07
N LEU A 188 -10.01 8.61 -6.76
CA LEU A 188 -9.97 8.52 -8.22
C LEU A 188 -10.00 7.07 -8.69
N MET A 189 -10.17 6.93 -10.00
CA MET A 189 -10.03 5.67 -10.74
C MET A 189 -11.11 4.64 -10.38
N ASP A 190 -10.95 3.44 -10.92
CA ASP A 190 -11.99 2.44 -11.01
C ASP A 190 -11.42 1.06 -11.40
N PRO A 191 -12.08 -0.08 -11.11
CA PRO A 191 -11.67 -1.38 -11.67
C PRO A 191 -11.47 -1.35 -13.20
N SER A 192 -12.30 -0.60 -13.92
CA SER A 192 -12.22 -0.46 -15.37
C SER A 192 -10.88 0.11 -15.86
N THR A 193 -10.27 1.02 -15.10
CA THR A 193 -8.96 1.62 -15.42
C THR A 193 -7.79 0.65 -15.22
N HIS A 194 -7.97 -0.37 -14.38
CA HIS A 194 -6.91 -1.32 -14.01
C HIS A 194 -6.97 -2.65 -14.77
N ARG A 195 -8.02 -2.87 -15.58
CA ARG A 195 -8.26 -4.10 -16.34
C ARG A 195 -7.04 -4.64 -17.09
N LEU A 196 -6.26 -3.78 -17.76
CA LEU A 196 -5.08 -4.22 -18.50
C LEU A 196 -4.00 -4.80 -17.56
N PHE A 197 -3.84 -4.21 -16.38
CA PHE A 197 -2.84 -4.63 -15.39
C PHE A 197 -3.30 -5.85 -14.62
N THR A 198 -4.56 -5.89 -14.19
CA THR A 198 -5.13 -7.05 -13.50
C THR A 198 -5.24 -8.25 -14.43
N THR A 199 -5.51 -8.05 -15.72
CA THR A 199 -5.47 -9.13 -16.72
C THR A 199 -4.06 -9.64 -16.96
N ARG A 200 -3.07 -8.75 -16.98
CA ARG A 200 -1.67 -9.14 -17.09
C ARG A 200 -1.20 -9.91 -15.85
N LEU A 201 -1.61 -9.47 -14.65
CA LEU A 201 -1.39 -10.21 -13.42
C LEU A 201 -2.00 -11.61 -13.54
N ALA A 202 -3.31 -11.69 -13.81
CA ALA A 202 -4.06 -12.93 -13.99
C ALA A 202 -3.39 -13.90 -14.98
N TYR A 203 -2.91 -13.39 -16.12
CA TYR A 203 -2.17 -14.19 -17.09
C TYR A 203 -0.89 -14.81 -16.50
N LEU A 204 -0.05 -13.98 -15.86
CA LEU A 204 1.26 -14.39 -15.36
C LEU A 204 1.15 -15.30 -14.13
N SER A 205 0.15 -15.08 -13.27
CA SER A 205 -0.10 -15.88 -12.07
C SER A 205 -1.01 -17.07 -12.32
N ARG A 206 -1.52 -17.26 -13.57
CA ARG A 206 -2.54 -18.27 -13.90
C ARG A 206 -3.74 -18.18 -12.95
N SER A 207 -4.17 -16.97 -12.68
CA SER A 207 -5.21 -16.66 -11.70
C SER A 207 -6.39 -15.95 -12.36
N ARG A 208 -7.39 -15.67 -11.54
CA ARG A 208 -8.48 -14.74 -11.84
C ARG A 208 -8.41 -13.57 -10.87
N CYS A 209 -8.75 -12.38 -11.33
CA CYS A 209 -8.85 -11.19 -10.48
C CYS A 209 -10.32 -10.87 -10.22
N PHE A 210 -10.64 -10.54 -8.98
CA PHE A 210 -11.92 -9.99 -8.56
C PHE A 210 -11.67 -8.55 -8.11
N SER A 211 -11.91 -7.61 -9.00
CA SER A 211 -11.60 -6.19 -8.80
C SER A 211 -12.84 -5.46 -8.30
N ILE A 212 -12.78 -4.90 -7.10
CA ILE A 212 -13.95 -4.28 -6.48
C ILE A 212 -14.02 -2.78 -6.74
N ARG A 213 -15.22 -2.25 -6.90
CA ARG A 213 -15.51 -0.82 -7.00
C ARG A 213 -15.93 -0.32 -5.63
N PHE A 214 -14.96 -0.20 -4.73
CA PHE A 214 -15.21 0.34 -3.39
C PHE A 214 -15.66 1.81 -3.45
N ARG A 215 -16.43 2.25 -2.46
CA ARG A 215 -16.86 3.64 -2.36
C ARG A 215 -15.69 4.58 -2.15
N MET A 216 -15.69 5.71 -2.85
CA MET A 216 -14.60 6.68 -2.81
C MET A 216 -14.89 7.85 -1.88
N ALA A 217 -13.82 8.44 -1.38
CA ALA A 217 -13.84 9.75 -0.77
C ALA A 217 -13.93 10.87 -1.84
N PRO A 218 -14.41 12.08 -1.49
CA PRO A 218 -14.92 12.51 -0.18
C PRO A 218 -16.37 12.08 0.13
N GLU A 219 -17.12 11.52 -0.82
CA GLU A 219 -18.52 11.14 -0.60
C GLU A 219 -18.67 10.12 0.53
N HIS A 220 -17.76 9.15 0.56
CA HIS A 220 -17.75 8.06 1.50
C HIS A 220 -16.36 7.95 2.14
N PRO A 221 -16.06 8.79 3.15
CA PRO A 221 -14.77 8.74 3.84
C PRO A 221 -14.62 7.41 4.61
N PHE A 222 -13.41 7.19 5.13
CA PHE A 222 -13.12 6.12 6.08
C PHE A 222 -14.21 6.03 7.17
N PRO A 223 -14.74 4.83 7.47
CA PRO A 223 -14.28 3.50 7.03
C PRO A 223 -15.02 2.89 5.82
N ALA A 224 -15.75 3.66 5.00
CA ALA A 224 -16.64 3.11 3.98
C ALA A 224 -15.98 2.14 2.99
N SER A 225 -14.86 2.52 2.36
CA SER A 225 -14.13 1.65 1.43
C SER A 225 -13.57 0.41 2.11
N LEU A 226 -13.11 0.50 3.36
CA LEU A 226 -12.63 -0.65 4.12
C LEU A 226 -13.76 -1.64 4.42
N SER A 227 -14.96 -1.14 4.74
CA SER A 227 -16.15 -1.98 4.90
C SER A 227 -16.52 -2.69 3.60
N ASP A 228 -16.45 -2.01 2.45
CA ASP A 228 -16.70 -2.63 1.14
C ASP A 228 -15.67 -3.73 0.82
N CYS A 229 -14.40 -3.51 1.19
CA CYS A 229 -13.35 -4.52 1.07
C CYS A 229 -13.64 -5.77 1.92
N LEU A 230 -14.11 -5.59 3.16
CA LEU A 230 -14.50 -6.71 4.03
C LEU A 230 -15.74 -7.44 3.48
N VAL A 231 -16.75 -6.72 2.98
CA VAL A 231 -17.92 -7.31 2.31
C VAL A 231 -17.49 -8.17 1.14
N ALA A 232 -16.59 -7.67 0.29
CA ALA A 232 -16.09 -8.42 -0.86
C ALA A 232 -15.30 -9.67 -0.46
N TYR A 233 -14.46 -9.57 0.57
CA TYR A 233 -13.73 -10.73 1.10
C TYR A 233 -14.70 -11.81 1.61
N LEU A 234 -15.69 -11.44 2.42
CA LEU A 234 -16.71 -12.36 2.92
C LEU A 234 -17.61 -12.93 1.81
N TYR A 235 -17.88 -12.16 0.75
CA TYR A 235 -18.59 -12.63 -0.43
C TYR A 235 -17.83 -13.73 -1.17
N LEU A 236 -16.50 -13.64 -1.28
CA LEU A 236 -15.68 -14.71 -1.85
C LEU A 236 -15.72 -15.98 -1.00
N LEU A 237 -15.63 -15.84 0.33
CA LEU A 237 -15.66 -16.95 1.27
C LEU A 237 -17.04 -17.63 1.36
N SER A 238 -18.11 -16.84 1.40
CA SER A 238 -19.48 -17.32 1.61
C SER A 238 -20.46 -16.62 0.65
N PRO A 239 -20.40 -16.94 -0.65
CA PRO A 239 -21.33 -16.39 -1.63
C PRO A 239 -22.79 -16.81 -1.36
N SER A 240 -23.72 -16.02 -1.90
CA SER A 240 -25.12 -16.44 -2.00
C SER A 240 -25.27 -17.58 -3.02
N PRO A 241 -26.35 -18.39 -2.97
CA PRO A 241 -26.61 -19.40 -3.99
C PRO A 241 -26.75 -18.84 -5.42
N SER A 242 -27.05 -17.54 -5.54
CA SER A 242 -27.17 -16.82 -6.81
C SER A 242 -25.86 -16.19 -7.30
N ALA A 243 -24.77 -16.29 -6.54
CA ALA A 243 -23.46 -15.83 -6.99
C ALA A 243 -22.97 -16.62 -8.21
N TYR A 244 -21.98 -16.06 -8.92
CA TYR A 244 -21.40 -16.72 -10.09
C TYR A 244 -20.39 -17.80 -9.71
N HIS A 245 -19.85 -17.76 -8.49
CA HIS A 245 -18.81 -18.66 -8.02
C HIS A 245 -19.27 -19.46 -6.80
N SER A 246 -18.63 -20.61 -6.58
CA SER A 246 -18.70 -21.37 -5.33
C SER A 246 -17.85 -20.71 -4.23
N PRO A 247 -18.06 -21.04 -2.94
CA PRO A 247 -17.14 -20.63 -1.87
C PRO A 247 -15.68 -20.83 -2.25
N ILE A 248 -14.86 -19.79 -2.05
CA ILE A 248 -13.43 -19.83 -2.33
C ILE A 248 -12.71 -19.93 -0.98
N PRO A 249 -11.90 -20.96 -0.73
CA PRO A 249 -11.11 -21.06 0.49
C PRO A 249 -10.18 -19.85 0.66
N ALA A 250 -10.02 -19.37 1.88
CA ALA A 250 -9.14 -18.23 2.18
C ALA A 250 -7.68 -18.51 1.78
N SER A 251 -7.25 -19.76 1.91
CA SER A 251 -5.98 -20.33 1.42
C SER A 251 -5.75 -20.17 -0.09
N ARG A 252 -6.78 -19.79 -0.85
CA ARG A 252 -6.71 -19.54 -2.30
C ARG A 252 -6.97 -18.09 -2.68
N ILE A 253 -7.17 -17.20 -1.71
CA ILE A 253 -7.40 -15.78 -1.93
C ILE A 253 -6.12 -15.01 -1.63
N VAL A 254 -5.66 -14.19 -2.57
CA VAL A 254 -4.56 -13.23 -2.37
C VAL A 254 -5.14 -11.83 -2.40
N LEU A 255 -4.89 -11.03 -1.35
CA LEU A 255 -5.23 -9.61 -1.37
C LEU A 255 -4.16 -8.86 -2.15
N ALA A 256 -4.56 -8.05 -3.11
CA ALA A 256 -3.61 -7.29 -3.93
C ALA A 256 -4.14 -5.91 -4.27
N GLY A 257 -3.23 -5.00 -4.58
CA GLY A 257 -3.58 -3.67 -5.03
C GLY A 257 -2.36 -2.83 -5.31
N ASP A 258 -2.61 -1.59 -5.69
CA ASP A 258 -1.58 -0.57 -5.92
C ASP A 258 -1.91 0.73 -5.20
N SER A 259 -0.89 1.49 -4.77
CA SER A 259 -1.07 2.82 -4.17
C SER A 259 -2.10 2.80 -3.01
N SER A 260 -3.16 3.61 -3.07
CA SER A 260 -4.26 3.58 -2.09
C SER A 260 -5.04 2.26 -2.05
N GLY A 261 -5.13 1.53 -3.16
CA GLY A 261 -5.75 0.19 -3.18
C GLY A 261 -4.91 -0.83 -2.43
N ALA A 262 -3.58 -0.75 -2.57
CA ALA A 262 -2.66 -1.53 -1.75
C ALA A 262 -2.73 -1.13 -0.26
N ALA A 263 -3.01 0.13 0.04
CA ALA A 263 -3.31 0.58 1.40
C ALA A 263 -4.59 -0.07 1.94
N LEU A 264 -5.67 -0.14 1.16
CA LEU A 264 -6.91 -0.86 1.53
C LEU A 264 -6.66 -2.35 1.76
N ALA A 265 -5.87 -3.01 0.90
CA ALA A 265 -5.47 -4.41 1.08
C ALA A 265 -4.74 -4.61 2.42
N THR A 266 -3.86 -3.67 2.76
CA THR A 266 -3.06 -3.67 3.99
C THR A 266 -3.95 -3.39 5.21
N SER A 267 -4.85 -2.40 5.14
CA SER A 267 -5.83 -2.10 6.18
C SER A 267 -6.83 -3.24 6.41
N LEU A 268 -7.27 -3.94 5.34
CA LEU A 268 -8.10 -5.13 5.46
C LEU A 268 -7.35 -6.25 6.16
N THR A 269 -6.07 -6.48 5.82
CA THR A 269 -5.24 -7.46 6.51
C THR A 269 -5.10 -7.13 8.00
N LEU A 270 -4.80 -5.87 8.33
CA LEU A 270 -4.71 -5.40 9.71
C LEU A 270 -6.04 -5.53 10.46
N LEU A 271 -7.16 -5.26 9.78
CA LEU A 271 -8.50 -5.45 10.33
C LEU A 271 -8.72 -6.93 10.69
N LEU A 272 -8.50 -7.86 9.76
CA LEU A 272 -8.66 -9.30 10.01
C LEU A 272 -7.77 -9.79 11.16
N LEU A 273 -6.51 -9.35 11.20
CA LEU A 273 -5.58 -9.65 12.31
C LEU A 273 -6.05 -9.06 13.64
N THR A 274 -6.60 -7.85 13.64
CA THR A 274 -7.13 -7.21 14.85
C THR A 274 -8.36 -7.94 15.38
N LEU A 275 -9.29 -8.29 14.48
CA LEU A 275 -10.47 -9.08 14.83
C LEU A 275 -10.07 -10.43 15.44
N LYS A 276 -9.09 -11.13 14.85
CA LYS A 276 -8.58 -12.40 15.36
C LYS A 276 -7.78 -12.25 16.68
N ASN A 277 -6.73 -11.42 16.68
CA ASN A 277 -5.71 -11.42 17.72
C ASN A 277 -6.02 -10.50 18.91
N LYS A 278 -6.82 -9.45 18.72
CA LYS A 278 -7.15 -8.47 19.79
C LYS A 278 -8.60 -8.57 20.26
N LEU A 279 -9.50 -9.05 19.42
CA LEU A 279 -10.92 -9.20 19.74
C LEU A 279 -11.37 -10.66 19.89
N ASP A 280 -10.45 -11.61 19.68
CA ASP A 280 -10.68 -13.06 19.84
C ASP A 280 -11.89 -13.55 19.02
N LEU A 281 -12.06 -12.99 17.81
CA LEU A 281 -13.11 -13.40 16.89
C LEU A 281 -12.61 -14.52 15.98
N THR A 282 -13.34 -15.63 15.97
CA THR A 282 -13.11 -16.75 15.05
C THR A 282 -14.06 -16.71 13.84
N HIS A 283 -15.19 -16.00 13.95
CA HIS A 283 -16.22 -15.95 12.93
C HIS A 283 -16.88 -14.57 12.85
N LEU A 284 -17.43 -14.25 11.68
CA LEU A 284 -18.29 -13.10 11.44
C LEU A 284 -19.65 -13.55 10.92
N ARG A 285 -20.69 -12.75 11.19
CA ARG A 285 -22.00 -12.95 10.58
C ARG A 285 -22.05 -12.27 9.21
N PHE A 286 -22.47 -13.02 8.19
CA PHE A 286 -22.61 -12.53 6.82
C PHE A 286 -23.73 -13.26 6.05
N ASN A 287 -24.72 -12.51 5.59
CA ASN A 287 -25.94 -12.96 4.93
C ASN A 287 -26.66 -14.11 5.67
N GLY A 288 -26.86 -13.96 6.98
CA GLY A 288 -27.51 -14.95 7.83
C GLY A 288 -26.66 -16.19 8.13
N LYS A 289 -25.40 -16.23 7.67
CA LYS A 289 -24.46 -17.32 7.90
C LYS A 289 -23.37 -16.89 8.87
N VAL A 290 -22.81 -17.87 9.58
CA VAL A 290 -21.59 -17.70 10.39
C VAL A 290 -20.42 -18.09 9.50
N VAL A 291 -19.59 -17.12 9.12
CA VAL A 291 -18.47 -17.28 8.19
C VAL A 291 -17.16 -17.28 8.98
N PRO A 292 -16.29 -18.28 8.82
CA PRO A 292 -14.99 -18.31 9.48
C PRO A 292 -14.14 -17.09 9.12
N LEU A 293 -13.51 -16.49 10.12
CA LEU A 293 -12.54 -15.40 9.95
C LEU A 293 -11.16 -15.98 9.61
N ALA A 294 -11.08 -16.64 8.45
CA ALA A 294 -9.83 -17.14 7.92
C ALA A 294 -9.02 -16.01 7.28
N LEU A 295 -7.70 -16.05 7.44
CA LEU A 295 -6.78 -15.10 6.80
C LEU A 295 -6.54 -15.50 5.33
N PRO A 296 -6.34 -14.52 4.42
CA PRO A 296 -6.02 -14.80 3.03
C PRO A 296 -4.65 -15.50 2.92
N ALA A 297 -4.41 -16.18 1.79
CA ALA A 297 -3.15 -16.86 1.48
C ALA A 297 -1.93 -15.93 1.47
N GLY A 298 -2.14 -14.65 1.15
CA GLY A 298 -1.07 -13.65 1.15
C GLY A 298 -1.57 -12.25 0.81
N LEU A 299 -0.67 -11.29 0.99
CA LEU A 299 -0.85 -9.86 0.69
C LEU A 299 0.21 -9.43 -0.34
N ALA A 300 -0.21 -9.00 -1.53
CA ALA A 300 0.68 -8.68 -2.64
C ALA A 300 0.49 -7.22 -3.11
N THR A 301 1.26 -6.30 -2.54
CA THR A 301 1.10 -4.85 -2.73
C THR A 301 2.12 -4.25 -3.69
N LEU A 302 1.68 -3.26 -4.46
CA LEU A 302 2.55 -2.41 -5.27
C LEU A 302 2.49 -0.97 -4.73
N HIS A 303 3.62 -0.42 -4.29
CA HIS A 303 3.75 0.98 -3.87
C HIS A 303 2.68 1.44 -2.87
N PRO A 304 2.41 0.72 -1.76
CA PRO A 304 1.26 1.04 -0.92
C PRO A 304 1.37 2.41 -0.25
N TYR A 305 0.26 3.17 -0.25
CA TYR A 305 0.15 4.47 0.40
C TYR A 305 -0.26 4.31 1.88
N LEU A 306 0.72 4.20 2.77
CA LEU A 306 0.53 3.73 4.16
C LEU A 306 0.55 4.82 5.23
N ASP A 307 0.96 6.06 4.91
CA ASP A 307 0.93 7.24 5.78
C ASP A 307 0.15 8.39 5.13
N VAL A 308 -1.15 8.48 5.45
CA VAL A 308 -2.00 9.60 4.99
C VAL A 308 -1.49 10.95 5.51
N ALA A 309 -0.72 10.96 6.61
CA ALA A 309 -0.13 12.18 7.16
C ALA A 309 1.01 12.74 6.29
N ARG A 310 1.56 11.93 5.36
CA ARG A 310 2.71 12.24 4.50
C ARG A 310 3.90 12.82 5.28
N SER A 311 4.22 12.20 6.41
CA SER A 311 5.13 12.74 7.41
C SER A 311 6.60 12.37 7.20
N LEU A 312 6.88 11.38 6.35
CA LEU A 312 8.20 10.77 6.26
C LEU A 312 9.16 11.47 5.30
N PRO A 313 10.50 11.41 5.54
CA PRO A 313 11.49 12.13 4.75
C PRO A 313 11.47 11.82 3.24
N SER A 314 11.15 10.59 2.83
CA SER A 314 11.07 10.21 1.41
C SER A 314 10.12 11.09 0.61
N VAL A 315 9.08 11.65 1.26
CA VAL A 315 8.09 12.55 0.63
C VAL A 315 8.75 13.74 -0.06
N THR A 316 9.85 14.25 0.48
CA THR A 316 10.63 15.34 -0.13
C THR A 316 11.97 14.86 -0.67
N ARG A 317 12.68 13.96 0.04
CA ARG A 317 13.99 13.44 -0.36
C ARG A 317 13.98 12.79 -1.75
N ASN A 318 12.92 12.05 -2.08
CA ASN A 318 12.83 11.31 -3.34
C ASN A 318 12.10 12.07 -4.44
N CYS A 319 11.72 13.33 -4.20
CA CYS A 319 10.90 14.11 -5.14
C CYS A 319 11.54 14.27 -6.51
N GLU A 320 12.88 14.17 -6.65
CA GLU A 320 13.56 14.27 -7.95
C GLU A 320 13.25 13.07 -8.85
N TYR A 321 13.09 11.88 -8.27
CA TYR A 321 12.84 10.61 -8.98
C TYR A 321 11.36 10.35 -9.26
N ASP A 322 10.46 10.96 -8.47
CA ASP A 322 9.08 10.49 -8.37
C ASP A 322 8.05 11.33 -9.13
N ILE A 323 6.93 10.71 -9.51
CA ILE A 323 5.76 11.38 -10.08
C ILE A 323 4.84 12.02 -9.03
N ILE A 324 4.91 11.57 -7.77
CA ILE A 324 4.13 12.16 -6.69
C ILE A 324 4.76 13.50 -6.29
N THR A 325 3.99 14.57 -6.42
CA THR A 325 4.43 15.90 -5.98
C THR A 325 4.48 15.96 -4.45
N PRO A 326 5.56 16.51 -3.85
CA PRO A 326 5.61 16.74 -2.41
C PRO A 326 4.44 17.63 -1.97
N PRO A 327 3.94 17.48 -0.73
CA PRO A 327 2.88 18.33 -0.22
C PRO A 327 3.35 19.79 -0.20
N GLY A 328 2.48 20.73 -0.55
CA GLY A 328 2.78 22.15 -0.45
C GLY A 328 2.87 22.62 1.01
N ASN A 329 3.26 23.88 1.22
CA ASN A 329 3.36 24.48 2.56
C ASN A 329 2.01 24.62 3.31
N TRP A 330 0.89 24.23 2.70
CA TRP A 330 -0.45 24.38 3.24
C TRP A 330 -1.01 23.02 3.70
N PRO A 331 -1.65 22.96 4.88
CA PRO A 331 -2.10 21.70 5.49
C PRO A 331 -3.39 21.12 4.88
N SER A 332 -3.91 21.70 3.79
CA SER A 332 -5.14 21.26 3.14
C SER A 332 -4.89 21.05 1.64
N PRO A 333 -5.47 20.00 1.03
CA PRO A 333 -5.34 19.82 -0.40
C PRO A 333 -6.01 20.98 -1.13
N LEU A 334 -5.23 21.64 -1.98
CA LEU A 334 -5.65 22.76 -2.82
C LEU A 334 -6.54 22.27 -3.98
N PHE A 335 -7.66 21.60 -3.72
CA PHE A 335 -8.64 21.30 -4.76
C PHE A 335 -9.57 22.51 -4.96
N PRO A 336 -9.81 22.97 -6.21
CA PRO A 336 -10.84 23.96 -6.48
C PRO A 336 -12.20 23.44 -6.02
N ALA A 337 -13.04 24.33 -5.47
CA ALA A 337 -14.33 23.94 -4.93
C ALA A 337 -15.30 23.43 -6.02
N ASP A 338 -16.13 22.44 -5.67
CA ASP A 338 -17.25 21.87 -6.41
C ASP A 338 -18.26 21.22 -5.44
N ASP A 339 -19.26 20.51 -5.97
CA ASP A 339 -20.32 19.88 -5.16
C ASP A 339 -19.80 18.79 -4.19
N LEU A 340 -18.58 18.28 -4.39
CA LEU A 340 -17.94 17.28 -3.54
C LEU A 340 -16.90 17.88 -2.58
N TRP A 341 -16.34 19.06 -2.90
CA TRP A 341 -15.27 19.71 -2.15
C TRP A 341 -15.43 21.24 -2.06
N PRO A 342 -15.25 21.90 -0.90
CA PRO A 342 -15.01 21.29 0.39
C PRO A 342 -16.21 20.45 0.81
N SER A 343 -15.95 19.27 1.34
CA SER A 343 -17.00 18.39 1.85
C SER A 343 -17.85 19.12 2.91
N ASN A 344 -19.06 18.63 3.19
CA ASN A 344 -19.85 19.11 4.31
C ASN A 344 -19.89 18.06 5.44
N PRO A 345 -19.31 18.32 6.63
CA PRO A 345 -18.53 19.51 6.98
C PRO A 345 -17.16 19.56 6.29
N PRO A 346 -16.50 20.73 6.22
CA PRO A 346 -15.16 20.85 5.65
C PRO A 346 -14.17 19.91 6.33
N ARG A 347 -13.29 19.28 5.54
CA ARG A 347 -12.25 18.38 6.05
C ARG A 347 -10.86 18.84 5.60
N VAL A 348 -9.85 18.46 6.36
CA VAL A 348 -8.43 18.68 6.01
C VAL A 348 -7.89 17.59 5.11
N GLU A 349 -8.54 16.43 5.08
CA GLU A 349 -8.20 15.28 4.25
C GLU A 349 -9.47 14.80 3.54
N THR A 350 -9.29 14.32 2.31
CA THR A 350 -10.36 13.75 1.49
C THR A 350 -10.81 12.41 2.05
N TYR A 351 -9.86 11.52 2.37
CA TYR A 351 -10.13 10.14 2.74
C TYR A 351 -10.73 9.96 4.13
N CYS A 352 -10.33 10.78 5.11
CA CYS A 352 -10.72 10.59 6.50
C CYS A 352 -10.87 11.93 7.25
N ASN A 353 -11.45 11.88 8.44
CA ASN A 353 -11.46 13.03 9.34
C ASN A 353 -10.04 13.30 9.85
N ALA A 354 -9.73 14.57 10.14
CA ALA A 354 -8.40 15.03 10.58
C ALA A 354 -7.82 14.21 11.75
N VAL A 355 -8.67 13.88 12.73
CA VAL A 355 -8.29 13.12 13.93
C VAL A 355 -7.95 11.66 13.64
N SER A 356 -8.40 11.15 12.49
CA SER A 356 -8.23 9.74 12.09
C SER A 356 -7.04 9.53 11.15
N VAL A 357 -6.33 10.60 10.75
CA VAL A 357 -5.20 10.53 9.80
C VAL A 357 -4.12 9.54 10.25
N ILE A 358 -3.85 9.46 11.55
CA ILE A 358 -2.84 8.55 12.12
C ILE A 358 -3.43 7.25 12.67
N HIS A 359 -4.74 7.03 12.50
CA HIS A 359 -5.39 5.81 12.97
C HIS A 359 -4.82 4.60 12.20
N PRO A 360 -4.46 3.48 12.84
CA PRO A 360 -3.82 2.34 12.16
C PRO A 360 -4.59 1.75 10.97
N LEU A 361 -5.93 1.81 10.95
CA LEU A 361 -6.72 1.37 9.79
C LEU A 361 -6.80 2.41 8.65
N VAL A 362 -6.38 3.66 8.90
CA VAL A 362 -6.27 4.74 7.90
C VAL A 362 -4.84 4.80 7.36
N SER A 363 -3.87 4.80 8.27
CA SER A 363 -2.43 4.80 7.98
C SER A 363 -1.79 3.56 8.60
N PRO A 364 -1.75 2.42 7.89
CA PRO A 364 -1.23 1.16 8.43
C PRO A 364 0.20 1.21 8.91
N VAL A 365 1.01 2.17 8.44
CA VAL A 365 2.36 2.36 9.00
C VAL A 365 2.30 2.70 10.49
N ALA A 366 1.24 3.36 10.97
CA ALA A 366 1.08 3.76 12.37
C ALA A 366 0.77 2.58 13.31
N ALA A 367 0.42 1.41 12.77
CA ALA A 367 0.18 0.21 13.56
C ALA A 367 1.48 -0.27 14.26
N PRO A 368 1.46 -0.49 15.58
CA PRO A 368 2.56 -1.15 16.28
C PRO A 368 2.84 -2.54 15.73
N LYS A 369 4.09 -3.01 15.79
CA LYS A 369 4.49 -4.32 15.24
C LYS A 369 3.66 -5.46 15.80
N GLU A 370 3.22 -5.39 17.05
CA GLU A 370 2.42 -6.42 17.73
C GLU A 370 1.07 -6.66 17.04
N CYS A 371 0.55 -5.68 16.30
CA CYS A 371 -0.69 -5.81 15.54
C CYS A 371 -0.53 -6.69 14.28
N TRP A 372 0.71 -6.94 13.86
CA TRP A 372 1.03 -7.72 12.66
C TRP A 372 1.43 -9.16 12.99
N ARG A 373 1.21 -9.65 14.22
CA ARG A 373 1.51 -11.06 14.56
C ARG A 373 0.73 -12.02 13.68
N SER A 374 1.40 -13.09 13.24
CA SER A 374 0.82 -14.10 12.34
C SER A 374 0.21 -13.50 11.05
N CYS A 375 0.87 -12.47 10.51
CA CYS A 375 0.47 -11.86 9.25
C CYS A 375 0.66 -12.87 8.11
N PRO A 376 -0.29 -12.96 7.14
CA PRO A 376 -0.06 -13.72 5.93
C PRO A 376 1.23 -13.29 5.23
N PRO A 377 1.87 -14.18 4.45
CA PRO A 377 3.00 -13.82 3.62
C PRO A 377 2.75 -12.52 2.85
N VAL A 378 3.73 -11.63 2.85
CA VAL A 378 3.65 -10.32 2.21
C VAL A 378 4.64 -10.24 1.06
N TYR A 379 4.19 -9.76 -0.09
CA TYR A 379 5.04 -9.20 -1.14
C TYR A 379 4.76 -7.71 -1.23
N VAL A 380 5.82 -6.92 -1.29
CA VAL A 380 5.73 -5.47 -1.52
C VAL A 380 6.78 -5.03 -2.53
N ALA A 381 6.33 -4.36 -3.60
CA ALA A 381 7.21 -3.67 -4.53
C ALA A 381 7.26 -2.17 -4.21
N VAL A 382 8.45 -1.59 -4.29
CA VAL A 382 8.69 -0.18 -3.92
C VAL A 382 9.73 0.46 -4.84
N GLY A 383 9.48 1.71 -5.22
CA GLY A 383 10.40 2.54 -6.00
C GLY A 383 11.25 3.47 -5.13
N TRP A 384 12.02 4.35 -5.76
CA TRP A 384 12.56 5.55 -5.10
C TRP A 384 11.53 6.66 -5.16
N GLU A 385 10.43 6.42 -4.45
CA GLU A 385 9.22 7.22 -4.50
C GLU A 385 8.99 7.96 -3.18
N ALA A 386 8.04 8.90 -3.17
CA ALA A 386 7.63 9.65 -1.99
C ALA A 386 7.19 8.74 -0.84
N LEU A 387 6.67 7.55 -1.17
CA LEU A 387 6.13 6.55 -0.25
C LEU A 387 7.19 5.53 0.24
N GLN A 388 8.46 5.65 -0.16
CA GLN A 388 9.45 4.62 0.12
C GLN A 388 9.65 4.36 1.63
N ASP A 389 9.73 5.41 2.45
CA ASP A 389 10.03 5.24 3.88
C ASP A 389 8.88 4.56 4.63
N GLU A 390 7.62 4.89 4.32
CA GLU A 390 6.44 4.28 4.98
C GLU A 390 6.36 2.79 4.66
N ILE A 391 6.65 2.43 3.42
CA ILE A 391 6.70 1.04 2.95
C ILE A 391 7.82 0.28 3.66
N SER A 392 9.00 0.90 3.79
CA SER A 392 10.16 0.29 4.44
C SER A 392 9.92 0.06 5.94
N VAL A 393 9.38 1.07 6.64
CA VAL A 393 9.05 0.98 8.07
C VAL A 393 7.97 -0.08 8.30
N TRP A 394 6.89 -0.05 7.51
CA TRP A 394 5.81 -1.03 7.63
C TRP A 394 6.29 -2.46 7.36
N ALA A 395 7.03 -2.69 6.27
CA ALA A 395 7.54 -4.01 5.92
C ALA A 395 8.45 -4.59 7.02
N ARG A 396 9.31 -3.75 7.62
CA ARG A 396 10.11 -4.14 8.79
C ARG A 396 9.26 -4.48 10.00
N ARG A 397 8.22 -3.68 10.30
CA ARG A 397 7.29 -3.94 11.41
C ARG A 397 6.56 -5.27 11.24
N VAL A 398 6.09 -5.58 10.03
CA VAL A 398 5.48 -6.88 9.73
C VAL A 398 6.50 -8.00 9.95
N TYR A 399 7.70 -7.90 9.37
CA TYR A 399 8.74 -8.92 9.52
C TYR A 399 9.15 -9.16 10.99
N GLN A 400 9.24 -8.11 11.79
CA GLN A 400 9.66 -8.19 13.19
C GLN A 400 8.53 -8.50 14.19
N ALA A 401 7.28 -8.58 13.71
CA ALA A 401 6.13 -8.81 14.57
C ALA A 401 6.09 -10.24 15.13
N ASP A 402 6.54 -11.19 14.33
CA ASP A 402 6.46 -12.63 14.57
C ASP A 402 7.52 -13.34 13.73
N ASP A 403 8.23 -14.33 14.30
CA ASP A 403 9.22 -15.13 13.59
C ASP A 403 8.59 -15.92 12.42
N THR A 404 7.26 -16.08 12.44
CA THR A 404 6.51 -16.73 11.37
C THR A 404 6.22 -15.85 10.16
N ASN A 405 6.39 -14.53 10.28
CA ASN A 405 6.01 -13.61 9.22
C ASN A 405 7.05 -13.62 8.09
N VAL A 406 6.56 -13.73 6.85
CA VAL A 406 7.40 -13.70 5.66
C VAL A 406 7.11 -12.42 4.87
N VAL A 407 8.15 -11.65 4.59
CA VAL A 407 8.07 -10.41 3.82
C VAL A 407 9.07 -10.45 2.66
N VAL A 408 8.56 -10.40 1.43
CA VAL A 408 9.34 -10.21 0.21
C VAL A 408 9.34 -8.72 -0.12
N PHE A 409 10.47 -8.06 0.14
CA PHE A 409 10.68 -6.65 -0.16
C PHE A 409 11.40 -6.49 -1.50
N ASP A 410 10.68 -6.06 -2.55
CA ASP A 410 11.20 -5.94 -3.91
C ASP A 410 11.43 -4.47 -4.28
N GLY A 411 12.65 -3.99 -4.02
CA GLY A 411 13.07 -2.62 -4.26
C GLY A 411 13.54 -2.34 -5.69
N TYR A 412 13.07 -1.24 -6.27
CA TYR A 412 13.36 -0.78 -7.62
C TYR A 412 14.04 0.58 -7.62
N MET A 413 15.37 0.58 -7.69
CA MET A 413 16.18 1.80 -7.65
C MET A 413 15.82 2.77 -8.77
N GLY A 414 15.69 4.05 -8.40
CA GLY A 414 15.36 5.13 -9.32
C GLY A 414 13.97 5.04 -9.94
N GLN A 415 13.13 4.05 -9.63
CA GLN A 415 11.82 3.96 -10.27
C GLN A 415 10.79 4.85 -9.54
N PRO A 416 9.95 5.59 -10.28
CA PRO A 416 8.87 6.38 -9.70
C PRO A 416 7.72 5.51 -9.18
N HIS A 417 6.78 6.15 -8.49
CA HIS A 417 5.54 5.53 -8.05
C HIS A 417 4.79 4.84 -9.20
N CYS A 418 4.40 3.58 -8.98
CA CYS A 418 3.67 2.77 -9.96
C CYS A 418 4.31 2.72 -11.36
N PHE A 419 5.65 2.73 -11.45
CA PHE A 419 6.38 2.74 -12.72
C PHE A 419 5.95 1.62 -13.69
N GLN A 420 5.52 0.46 -13.18
CA GLN A 420 5.03 -0.65 -13.99
C GLN A 420 3.75 -0.33 -14.77
N PHE A 421 2.96 0.64 -14.33
CA PHE A 421 1.77 1.12 -15.04
C PHE A 421 2.10 2.26 -16.00
N LEU A 422 3.09 3.10 -15.66
CA LEU A 422 3.56 4.19 -16.51
C LEU A 422 4.35 3.66 -17.73
N ALA A 423 5.18 2.65 -17.52
CA ALA A 423 6.08 2.09 -18.53
C ALA A 423 6.02 0.55 -18.57
N PRO A 424 4.87 -0.08 -18.84
CA PRO A 424 4.67 -1.53 -18.74
C PRO A 424 5.55 -2.36 -19.68
N TRP A 425 6.13 -1.75 -20.70
CA TRP A 425 6.99 -2.41 -21.71
C TRP A 425 8.45 -2.57 -21.27
N THR A 426 8.91 -1.84 -20.26
CA THR A 426 10.32 -1.88 -19.82
C THR A 426 10.67 -3.22 -19.16
N CYS A 427 11.96 -3.57 -19.15
CA CYS A 427 12.43 -4.79 -18.50
C CYS A 427 12.18 -4.76 -16.99
N VAL A 428 12.30 -3.59 -16.37
CA VAL A 428 12.06 -3.40 -14.93
C VAL A 428 10.59 -3.66 -14.60
N SER A 429 9.66 -3.09 -15.38
CA SER A 429 8.22 -3.31 -15.21
C SER A 429 7.83 -4.76 -15.46
N LYS A 430 8.40 -5.39 -16.50
CA LYS A 430 8.20 -6.82 -16.77
C LYS A 430 8.66 -7.70 -15.60
N ARG A 431 9.80 -7.37 -14.99
CA ARG A 431 10.31 -8.07 -13.81
C ARG A 431 9.41 -7.88 -12.60
N CYS A 432 8.96 -6.65 -12.33
CA CYS A 432 8.01 -6.36 -11.25
C CYS A 432 6.72 -7.17 -11.39
N PHE A 433 6.10 -7.16 -12.58
CA PHE A 433 4.93 -8.00 -12.85
C PHE A 433 5.22 -9.50 -12.67
N GLY A 434 6.37 -9.99 -13.12
CA GLY A 434 6.76 -11.39 -13.00
C GLY A 434 6.95 -11.83 -11.54
N ASN A 435 7.63 -11.01 -10.73
CA ASN A 435 7.84 -11.26 -9.31
C ASN A 435 6.51 -11.24 -8.54
N TRP A 436 5.70 -10.21 -8.78
CA TRP A 436 4.38 -10.05 -8.16
C TRP A 436 3.44 -11.20 -8.49
N ALA A 437 3.34 -11.58 -9.77
CA ALA A 437 2.54 -12.72 -10.21
C ALA A 437 3.08 -14.06 -9.68
N GLY A 438 4.41 -14.21 -9.67
CA GLY A 438 5.08 -15.39 -9.12
C GLY A 438 4.78 -15.58 -7.64
N PHE A 439 4.72 -14.49 -6.86
CA PHE A 439 4.30 -14.53 -5.47
C PHE A 439 2.83 -14.94 -5.34
N CYS A 440 1.89 -14.28 -6.04
CA CYS A 440 0.46 -14.60 -5.97
C CYS A 440 0.17 -16.07 -6.27
N ARG A 441 0.90 -16.64 -7.24
CA ARG A 441 0.79 -18.06 -7.57
C ARG A 441 1.46 -18.95 -6.53
N GLY A 442 2.68 -18.59 -6.14
CA GLY A 442 3.49 -19.33 -5.19
C GLY A 442 2.78 -19.58 -3.86
N VAL A 443 2.19 -18.55 -3.24
CA VAL A 443 1.55 -18.68 -1.92
C VAL A 443 0.32 -19.60 -1.90
N VAL A 444 -0.29 -19.89 -3.05
CA VAL A 444 -1.43 -20.82 -3.18
C VAL A 444 -0.97 -22.22 -3.62
N GLU A 445 0.06 -22.33 -4.46
CA GLU A 445 0.55 -23.60 -5.02
C GLU A 445 1.52 -24.38 -4.10
N CYS A 446 1.92 -23.84 -2.95
CA CYS A 446 2.79 -24.56 -2.01
C CYS A 446 2.15 -25.88 -1.57
N GLU A 447 2.80 -27.03 -1.80
CA GLU A 447 2.30 -28.36 -1.43
C GLU A 447 1.89 -28.48 0.06
N GLY A 448 2.48 -27.67 0.95
CA GLY A 448 2.11 -27.61 2.37
C GLY A 448 0.73 -27.00 2.67
N VAL A 449 0.14 -26.22 1.76
CA VAL A 449 -1.21 -25.64 1.92
C VAL A 449 -2.29 -26.67 1.60
N GLN A 450 -2.07 -27.53 0.60
CA GLN A 450 -3.01 -28.62 0.26
C GLN A 450 -3.01 -29.75 1.31
N GLN A 451 -1.87 -30.09 1.90
CA GLN A 451 -1.80 -31.10 2.98
C GLN A 451 -2.36 -30.61 4.32
N ALA A 452 -2.28 -29.29 4.59
CA ALA A 452 -2.88 -28.68 5.78
C ALA A 452 -4.43 -28.66 5.70
N GLU A 453 -5.00 -28.52 4.50
CA GLU A 453 -6.45 -28.59 4.25
C GLU A 453 -7.04 -29.98 4.57
N GLU A 454 -6.31 -31.07 4.31
CA GLU A 454 -6.77 -32.43 4.62
C GLU A 454 -6.68 -32.79 6.11
N SER A 455 -5.90 -32.05 6.89
CA SER A 455 -5.58 -32.39 8.29
C SER A 455 -6.09 -31.38 9.33
N GLY A 456 -6.69 -30.25 8.93
CA GLY A 456 -7.29 -29.27 9.85
C GLY A 456 -6.28 -28.56 10.75
N ILE A 457 -5.02 -28.49 10.33
CA ILE A 457 -3.90 -27.91 11.10
C ILE A 457 -3.56 -26.53 10.53
N ASP A 458 -3.37 -25.56 11.44
CA ASP A 458 -2.96 -24.18 11.12
C ASP A 458 -1.64 -24.18 10.32
N ILE A 459 -1.61 -23.43 9.23
CA ILE A 459 -0.56 -23.47 8.21
C ILE A 459 0.78 -23.08 8.83
N THR A 460 1.72 -24.02 8.93
CA THR A 460 3.04 -23.75 9.51
C THR A 460 3.95 -23.01 8.52
N THR A 461 4.67 -22.03 9.06
CA THR A 461 5.67 -21.13 8.47
C THR A 461 6.69 -21.80 7.54
N THR A 462 7.00 -23.07 7.79
CA THR A 462 8.10 -23.79 7.15
C THR A 462 7.83 -24.09 5.67
N ALA A 463 6.59 -24.40 5.29
CA ALA A 463 6.23 -24.68 3.90
C ALA A 463 6.26 -23.42 3.01
N LEU A 464 5.91 -22.26 3.58
CA LEU A 464 5.91 -20.96 2.89
C LEU A 464 7.33 -20.39 2.73
N SER A 465 8.22 -20.59 3.70
CA SER A 465 9.65 -20.25 3.56
C SER A 465 10.30 -20.98 2.38
N GLN A 466 10.03 -22.28 2.22
CA GLN A 466 10.54 -23.08 1.10
C GLN A 466 9.98 -22.64 -0.26
N ALA A 467 8.72 -22.19 -0.32
CA ALA A 467 8.12 -21.73 -1.57
C ALA A 467 8.55 -20.33 -1.99
N VAL A 468 8.79 -19.43 -1.03
CA VAL A 468 9.44 -18.15 -1.28
C VAL A 468 10.86 -18.38 -1.78
N GLU A 469 11.61 -19.33 -1.18
CA GLU A 469 12.92 -19.73 -1.67
C GLU A 469 12.88 -20.37 -3.07
N HIS A 470 11.91 -21.23 -3.38
CA HIS A 470 11.74 -21.84 -4.71
C HIS A 470 11.30 -20.84 -5.79
N GLY A 471 10.41 -19.90 -5.44
CA GLY A 471 10.00 -18.79 -6.31
C GLY A 471 11.15 -17.82 -6.59
N LEU A 472 11.91 -17.44 -5.56
CA LEU A 472 13.14 -16.66 -5.70
C LEU A 472 14.26 -17.42 -6.42
N ALA A 473 14.41 -18.73 -6.22
CA ALA A 473 15.46 -19.54 -6.86
C ALA A 473 15.35 -19.53 -8.40
N ASN A 474 14.12 -19.47 -8.94
CA ASN A 474 13.91 -19.29 -10.38
C ASN A 474 14.30 -17.88 -10.88
N SER A 475 14.19 -16.86 -10.03
CA SER A 475 14.67 -15.48 -10.29
C SER A 475 16.20 -15.37 -10.14
N ILE A 476 16.81 -16.11 -9.20
CA ILE A 476 18.25 -16.14 -8.94
C ILE A 476 19.02 -16.93 -10.02
N LYS A 477 18.42 -17.96 -10.65
CA LYS A 477 19.04 -18.67 -11.80
C LYS A 477 19.45 -17.72 -12.94
N HIS A 478 18.74 -16.61 -13.12
CA HIS A 478 19.11 -15.57 -14.10
C HIS A 478 20.28 -14.67 -13.62
N ARG A 479 20.45 -14.48 -12.30
CA ARG A 479 21.58 -13.70 -11.72
C ARG A 479 22.91 -14.44 -11.81
N VAL A 480 22.92 -15.77 -11.64
CA VAL A 480 24.14 -16.59 -11.77
C VAL A 480 24.64 -16.62 -13.23
N HIS A 481 23.74 -16.56 -14.22
CA HIS A 481 24.13 -16.53 -15.63
C HIS A 481 24.66 -15.15 -16.06
N PHE A 482 24.12 -14.05 -15.49
CA PHE A 482 24.57 -12.69 -15.76
C PHE A 482 25.91 -12.35 -15.09
N LEU A 483 26.12 -12.76 -13.83
CA LEU A 483 27.41 -12.63 -13.13
C LEU A 483 28.52 -13.46 -13.80
N LYS A 484 28.21 -14.66 -14.31
CA LYS A 484 29.17 -15.46 -15.10
C LYS A 484 29.57 -14.78 -16.41
N ARG A 485 28.69 -13.97 -17.02
CA ARG A 485 29.03 -13.17 -18.22
C ARG A 485 29.87 -11.94 -17.90
N ILE A 486 29.63 -11.26 -16.78
CA ILE A 486 30.44 -10.10 -16.33
C ILE A 486 31.84 -10.54 -15.87
N LEU A 487 31.94 -11.67 -15.16
CA LEU A 487 33.23 -12.25 -14.76
C LEU A 487 34.02 -12.78 -15.95
N ALA A 488 33.37 -13.15 -17.06
CA ALA A 488 34.04 -13.52 -18.30
C ALA A 488 34.56 -12.30 -19.09
N SER A 489 33.98 -11.10 -18.91
CA SER A 489 34.38 -9.88 -19.63
C SER A 489 35.41 -9.02 -18.89
N SER A 490 35.76 -9.33 -17.64
CA SER A 490 36.69 -8.52 -16.82
C SER A 490 38.19 -8.83 -17.02
N LYS A 491 38.56 -9.64 -18.02
CA LYS A 491 39.97 -9.99 -18.33
C LYS A 491 40.80 -8.89 -19.03
N SER A 492 40.32 -7.65 -19.13
CA SER A 492 41.12 -6.52 -19.63
C SER A 492 41.20 -5.40 -18.59
N ARG A 493 42.34 -5.30 -17.90
CA ARG A 493 42.67 -4.22 -16.96
C ARG A 493 42.92 -2.89 -17.68
N PRO A 494 42.44 -1.75 -17.15
CA PRO A 494 43.12 -0.46 -17.31
C PRO A 494 43.75 0.04 -15.99
N ARG A 495 44.78 0.86 -16.15
CA ARG A 495 45.72 1.38 -15.15
C ARG A 495 45.07 2.30 -14.10
N ALA A 496 45.57 2.21 -12.86
CA ALA A 496 45.20 3.05 -11.72
C ALA A 496 45.73 4.49 -11.82
N MET A 497 44.92 5.47 -11.40
CA MET A 497 45.35 6.80 -10.96
C MET A 497 45.00 7.01 -9.48
N PRO A 498 45.79 7.77 -8.70
CA PRO A 498 45.61 7.89 -7.25
C PRO A 498 44.61 9.00 -6.88
N ILE A 499 43.58 8.66 -6.09
CA ILE A 499 42.65 9.63 -5.49
C ILE A 499 43.10 9.93 -4.04
N LYS A 500 43.31 11.21 -3.72
CA LYS A 500 43.60 11.70 -2.36
C LYS A 500 42.35 11.60 -1.48
N ARG A 501 42.50 11.02 -0.28
CA ARG A 501 41.46 10.97 0.78
C ARG A 501 41.21 12.37 1.36
N VAL A 502 39.94 12.76 1.48
CA VAL A 502 39.47 13.90 2.29
C VAL A 502 38.66 13.34 3.47
N PRO A 503 38.87 13.78 4.73
CA PRO A 503 38.18 13.18 5.89
C PRO A 503 36.69 13.56 5.97
N TYR A 504 35.83 12.55 6.08
CA TYR A 504 34.43 12.67 6.49
C TYR A 504 34.37 13.07 7.98
N GLY A 505 34.22 14.37 8.27
CA GLY A 505 34.13 14.82 9.66
C GLY A 505 33.49 16.20 9.90
N THR A 506 33.12 16.94 8.86
CA THR A 506 32.71 18.36 9.02
C THR A 506 31.41 18.74 8.32
N TRP A 507 30.68 17.79 7.72
CA TRP A 507 29.41 18.07 7.04
C TRP A 507 28.18 17.99 7.98
N ALA A 508 28.15 17.02 8.91
CA ALA A 508 27.01 16.81 9.82
C ALA A 508 26.80 17.96 10.83
N THR A 509 27.88 18.63 11.26
CA THR A 509 27.79 19.69 12.28
C THR A 509 27.40 21.05 11.70
N ARG A 510 27.56 21.27 10.38
CA ARG A 510 27.19 22.54 9.72
C ARG A 510 25.74 22.59 9.25
N HIS A 511 25.07 21.44 9.03
CA HIS A 511 23.67 21.40 8.61
C HIS A 511 22.67 21.60 9.76
N LEU A 512 23.06 21.30 11.00
CA LEU A 512 22.23 21.48 12.19
C LEU A 512 22.15 22.93 12.69
N GLN A 513 23.07 23.82 12.28
CA GLN A 513 23.09 25.22 12.73
C GLN A 513 22.42 26.21 11.76
N THR A 514 22.20 25.85 10.49
CA THR A 514 21.62 26.76 9.48
C THR A 514 20.09 26.80 9.46
N HIS A 515 19.39 25.90 10.15
CA HIS A 515 17.92 25.86 10.19
C HIS A 515 17.28 26.56 11.40
N HIS A 516 18.06 27.30 12.20
CA HIS A 516 17.56 28.02 13.37
C HIS A 516 17.43 29.55 13.21
N ILE A 517 17.40 30.10 11.99
CA ILE A 517 17.30 31.56 11.78
C ILE A 517 16.03 31.95 11.02
N LYS A 518 15.10 32.55 11.78
CA LYS A 518 14.01 33.50 11.43
C LYS A 518 12.74 32.98 10.74
N PHE A 519 11.82 32.48 11.56
CA PHE A 519 10.39 32.30 11.22
C PHE A 519 9.50 33.54 11.54
N GLU A 520 10.07 34.70 11.87
CA GLU A 520 9.28 35.84 12.39
C GLU A 520 8.90 36.94 11.38
N ASN A 521 9.32 36.90 10.11
CA ASN A 521 9.15 38.07 9.20
C ASN A 521 8.48 37.82 7.84
N LEU A 522 7.50 36.91 7.74
CA LEU A 522 6.69 36.77 6.51
C LEU A 522 5.18 36.85 6.76
N ALA A 523 4.77 37.63 7.77
CA ALA A 523 3.44 38.23 7.81
C ALA A 523 3.56 39.63 7.23
N MET A 524 3.26 39.80 5.93
CA MET A 524 2.83 41.04 5.24
C MET A 524 3.17 40.92 3.75
N ALA A 525 2.23 40.38 2.96
CA ALA A 525 1.95 40.69 1.55
C ALA A 525 1.28 39.48 0.87
N ASP A 526 -0.05 39.43 0.89
CA ASP A 526 -0.86 39.61 -0.33
C ASP A 526 -2.35 39.42 0.06
N ASP A 527 -3.09 40.51 -0.03
CA ASP A 527 -4.47 40.67 0.43
C ASP A 527 -5.41 40.30 -0.73
N ARG A 528 -5.80 39.01 -0.82
CA ARG A 528 -6.99 38.59 -1.59
C ARG A 528 -7.83 37.64 -0.77
N ARG A 529 -8.77 38.26 -0.04
CA ARG A 529 -9.84 37.64 0.73
C ARG A 529 -10.63 36.64 -0.11
N VAL A 530 -10.54 35.36 0.25
CA VAL A 530 -11.63 34.40 0.05
C VAL A 530 -12.21 34.13 1.43
N ASN A 531 -13.44 34.60 1.66
CA ASN A 531 -14.20 34.40 2.88
C ASN A 531 -14.46 32.89 3.09
N MET A 532 -13.66 32.23 3.93
CA MET A 532 -14.07 30.96 4.53
C MET A 532 -14.81 31.23 5.84
N THR A 533 -16.12 31.02 5.83
CA THR A 533 -16.95 31.09 7.03
C THR A 533 -16.73 29.88 7.93
N ARG A 534 -16.18 30.14 9.13
CA ARG A 534 -16.30 29.39 10.41
C ARG A 534 -16.31 27.86 10.33
N CYS A 535 -15.13 27.27 10.19
CA CYS A 535 -14.81 26.01 10.88
C CYS A 535 -14.22 26.40 12.25
N ASP A 536 -14.55 25.71 13.34
CA ASP A 536 -14.02 26.03 14.68
C ASP A 536 -12.48 25.95 14.67
N ASP A 537 -11.85 27.13 14.66
CA ASP A 537 -10.41 27.34 14.51
C ASP A 537 -9.64 26.52 15.57
N ALA A 538 -10.20 26.40 16.78
CA ALA A 538 -9.60 25.62 17.87
C ALA A 538 -9.48 24.12 17.55
N THR A 539 -10.42 23.55 16.79
CA THR A 539 -10.39 22.12 16.42
C THR A 539 -9.37 21.87 15.31
N VAL A 540 -9.28 22.77 14.32
CA VAL A 540 -8.25 22.71 13.27
C VAL A 540 -6.85 22.89 13.88
N GLN A 541 -6.65 23.87 14.75
CA GLN A 541 -5.36 24.09 15.41
C GLN A 541 -4.95 22.91 16.31
N ARG A 542 -5.90 22.27 17.02
CA ARG A 542 -5.64 21.05 17.79
C ARG A 542 -5.21 19.88 16.90
N CYS A 543 -5.85 19.69 15.76
CA CYS A 543 -5.46 18.66 14.79
C CYS A 543 -4.08 18.93 14.19
N LEU A 544 -3.77 20.18 13.85
CA LEU A 544 -2.45 20.57 13.35
C LEU A 544 -1.35 20.36 14.40
N LYS A 545 -1.64 20.66 15.67
CA LYS A 545 -0.71 20.38 16.78
C LYS A 545 -0.51 18.87 16.96
N ALA A 546 -1.58 18.08 16.97
CA ALA A 546 -1.48 16.63 17.09
C ALA A 546 -0.69 15.99 15.93
N HIS A 547 -0.90 16.48 14.70
CA HIS A 547 -0.15 16.07 13.52
C HIS A 547 1.34 16.43 13.63
N ARG A 548 1.67 17.65 14.08
CA ARG A 548 3.06 18.07 14.33
C ARG A 548 3.72 17.24 15.43
N ASP A 549 3.08 17.06 16.57
CA ASP A 549 3.63 16.32 17.71
C ASP A 549 3.83 14.84 17.35
N TRP A 550 2.93 14.26 16.56
CA TRP A 550 3.08 12.91 16.04
C TRP A 550 4.21 12.81 15.02
N ARG A 551 4.30 13.77 14.08
CA ARG A 551 5.38 13.83 13.10
C ARG A 551 6.75 13.85 13.79
N VAL A 552 6.90 14.66 14.84
CA VAL A 552 8.14 14.70 15.63
C VAL A 552 8.42 13.35 16.29
N ARG A 553 7.43 12.73 16.95
CA ARG A 553 7.61 11.40 17.58
C ARG A 553 7.94 10.30 16.59
N LEU A 554 7.30 10.31 15.41
CA LEU A 554 7.57 9.32 14.37
C LEU A 554 8.94 9.56 13.74
N GLU A 555 9.32 10.82 13.47
CA GLU A 555 10.66 11.19 13.01
C GLU A 555 11.73 10.78 14.02
N GLU A 556 11.52 10.99 15.33
CA GLU A 556 12.42 10.54 16.40
C GLU A 556 12.53 9.02 16.45
N GLN A 557 11.41 8.30 16.42
CA GLN A 557 11.39 6.84 16.41
C GLN A 557 12.10 6.29 15.16
N ILE A 558 11.87 6.90 14.00
CA ILE A 558 12.49 6.50 12.73
C ILE A 558 13.97 6.85 12.71
N LEU A 559 14.40 7.99 13.26
CA LEU A 559 15.82 8.34 13.35
C LEU A 559 16.58 7.35 14.26
N LEU A 560 15.96 6.91 15.35
CA LEU A 560 16.49 5.84 16.19
C LEU A 560 16.58 4.53 15.39
N GLU A 561 15.51 4.14 14.70
CA GLU A 561 15.47 2.92 13.88
C GLU A 561 16.37 2.99 12.62
N TRP A 562 16.64 4.19 12.09
CA TRP A 562 17.47 4.48 10.91
C TRP A 562 18.96 4.43 11.24
N ASN A 563 19.35 4.90 12.42
CA ASN A 563 20.72 4.73 12.90
C ASN A 563 21.10 3.25 13.04
N ASP A 564 20.13 2.39 13.39
CA ASP A 564 20.31 0.94 13.34
C ASP A 564 20.43 0.39 11.90
N ILE A 565 19.68 0.95 10.94
CA ILE A 565 19.74 0.58 9.51
C ILE A 565 21.10 0.93 8.91
N VAL A 566 21.60 2.14 9.15
CA VAL A 566 22.90 2.60 8.64
C VAL A 566 24.05 1.87 9.35
N GLY A 567 23.91 1.53 10.63
CA GLY A 567 24.85 0.67 11.36
C GLY A 567 24.97 -0.73 10.75
N TYR A 568 23.86 -1.31 10.28
CA TYR A 568 23.83 -2.63 9.64
C TYR A 568 24.34 -2.62 8.21
N ALA A 569 24.04 -1.56 7.43
CA ALA A 569 24.54 -1.41 6.06
C ALA A 569 26.05 -1.07 6.01
N SER A 570 26.58 -0.37 7.02
CA SER A 570 28.01 -0.01 7.12
C SER A 570 28.93 -1.11 7.63
N HIS A 571 28.39 -2.26 8.09
CA HIS A 571 29.19 -3.42 8.53
C HIS A 571 29.31 -4.53 7.48
N ASN A 572 28.70 -4.36 6.29
CA ASN A 572 28.78 -5.35 5.19
C ASN A 572 29.65 -4.91 4.00
N ASP A 573 30.37 -3.79 4.13
CA ASP A 573 31.39 -3.35 3.16
C ASP A 573 32.81 -3.48 3.76
N ALA A 574 33.15 -4.67 4.25
CA ALA A 574 34.54 -5.03 4.59
C ALA A 574 34.92 -6.34 3.91
N ASP A 575 35.86 -6.23 2.97
CA ASP A 575 36.45 -7.29 2.16
C ASP A 575 36.96 -8.51 2.96
N ASP A 576 36.73 -9.70 2.38
CA ASP A 576 37.52 -10.94 2.42
C ASP A 576 38.41 -11.27 3.65
N ASP A 577 37.88 -11.99 4.65
CA ASP A 577 38.67 -12.97 5.43
C ASP A 577 37.80 -14.06 6.13
N PRO A 578 37.95 -15.37 5.80
CA PRO A 578 37.23 -16.47 6.44
C PRO A 578 37.58 -16.74 7.92
N GLU A 579 38.71 -16.25 8.45
CA GLU A 579 39.17 -16.55 9.82
C GLU A 579 38.44 -15.75 10.92
N ILE A 580 37.85 -14.60 10.59
CA ILE A 580 37.17 -13.73 11.58
C ILE A 580 35.83 -14.32 12.06
N ARG A 581 35.20 -15.22 11.28
CA ARG A 581 33.95 -15.90 11.66
C ARG A 581 34.07 -16.77 12.92
N LYS A 582 35.27 -17.10 13.40
CA LYS A 582 35.46 -18.03 14.53
C LYS A 582 35.74 -17.40 15.89
N LYS A 583 35.86 -16.07 16.03
CA LYS A 583 36.33 -15.46 17.30
C LYS A 583 35.44 -14.40 17.96
N VAL A 584 34.30 -14.00 17.41
CA VAL A 584 33.40 -13.07 18.12
C VAL A 584 32.33 -13.85 18.88
N HIS A 585 32.68 -14.25 20.09
CA HIS A 585 31.83 -14.99 21.02
C HIS A 585 30.93 -14.02 21.82
N THR A 586 29.67 -14.42 21.97
CA THR A 586 28.45 -13.66 22.34
C THR A 586 28.44 -12.95 23.71
N LYS A 587 29.46 -13.11 24.57
CA LYS A 587 29.42 -12.63 25.96
C LYS A 587 29.86 -11.17 26.17
N GLU A 588 30.64 -10.59 25.26
CA GLU A 588 31.12 -9.20 25.40
C GLU A 588 30.13 -8.16 24.86
N ILE A 589 29.27 -8.57 23.92
CA ILE A 589 28.19 -7.76 23.33
C ILE A 589 27.04 -7.59 24.34
N GLU A 590 26.63 -8.65 25.03
CA GLU A 590 25.59 -8.57 26.06
C GLU A 590 26.00 -7.62 27.20
N SER A 591 27.25 -7.68 27.67
CA SER A 591 27.74 -6.81 28.76
C SER A 591 27.67 -5.30 28.44
N ARG A 592 27.87 -4.94 27.16
CA ARG A 592 27.84 -3.53 26.71
C ARG A 592 26.42 -3.01 26.50
N VAL A 593 25.51 -3.87 26.03
CA VAL A 593 24.08 -3.55 25.89
C VAL A 593 23.43 -3.34 27.27
N TRP A 594 23.75 -4.18 28.26
CA TRP A 594 23.22 -4.03 29.63
C TRP A 594 23.75 -2.80 30.37
N LYS A 595 25.04 -2.45 30.18
CA LYS A 595 25.62 -1.21 30.77
C LYS A 595 25.06 0.07 30.14
N TRP A 596 24.62 0.01 28.89
CA TRP A 596 23.93 1.13 28.24
C TRP A 596 22.47 1.24 28.71
N TRP A 597 21.76 0.11 28.85
CA TRP A 597 20.39 0.05 29.36
C TRP A 597 20.25 0.63 30.79
N ASP A 598 21.19 0.32 31.68
CA ASP A 598 21.16 0.83 33.07
C ASP A 598 21.45 2.34 33.18
N LYS A 599 22.03 2.94 32.13
CA LYS A 599 22.33 4.37 32.04
C LYS A 599 21.19 5.18 31.41
N VAL A 600 20.37 4.56 30.56
CA VAL A 600 19.18 5.17 29.93
C VAL A 600 17.94 5.00 30.82
N GLY A 601 17.79 3.84 31.49
CA GLY A 601 16.64 3.54 32.34
C GLY A 601 16.50 4.44 33.58
N LYS A 602 17.59 4.99 34.11
CA LYS A 602 17.58 5.87 35.29
C LYS A 602 17.20 7.34 34.98
N GLY A 603 16.97 7.69 33.72
CA GLY A 603 16.58 9.05 33.30
C GLY A 603 15.09 9.23 32.95
N ILE A 604 14.30 8.16 32.91
CA ILE A 604 12.92 8.19 32.36
C ILE A 604 11.83 8.03 33.46
N THR A 605 12.19 7.82 34.73
CA THR A 605 11.21 7.57 35.80
C THR A 605 11.05 8.68 36.84
N SER A 606 11.34 9.95 36.52
CA SER A 606 11.05 11.04 37.47
C SER A 606 10.66 12.37 36.80
N ASN A 607 9.42 12.47 36.30
CA ASN A 607 8.67 13.74 36.40
C ASN A 607 7.16 13.55 36.14
N PRO A 608 6.31 13.43 37.19
CA PRO A 608 4.87 13.21 37.07
C PRO A 608 4.06 14.52 37.11
N THR A 609 4.45 15.55 36.35
CA THR A 609 3.68 16.81 36.29
C THR A 609 3.85 17.49 34.93
N MET A 610 3.01 17.15 33.96
CA MET A 610 2.55 18.08 32.91
C MET A 610 1.43 17.43 32.07
N TYR A 611 0.28 17.23 32.71
CA TYR A 611 -1.01 17.18 32.01
C TYR A 611 -1.74 18.48 32.35
N GLY A 612 -1.97 19.29 31.31
CA GLY A 612 -2.71 20.55 31.33
C GLY A 612 -3.05 20.94 29.90
#